data_AF-A0A6B2GJG9-F1
#
_entry.id   AF-A0A6B2GJG9-F1
#
_cell.length_a   1.000
_cell.length_b   1.000
_cell.length_c   1.000
_cell.angle_alpha   90.00
_cell.angle_beta   90.00
_cell.angle_gamma   90.00
#
_symmetry.space_group_name_H-M   'P 1'
#
loop_
_entity.id
_entity.type
_entity.pdbx_description
1 polymer ?
#
loop_
_entity_poly.entity_id
_entity_poly.type
_entity_poly.pdbx_seq_one_letter_code
_entity_poly.pdbx_strand_id
1 'polypeptide(L)' 'SILIEDECWLASDVYIAPGVTVGRGAIVGARSSVFNNLEAGNIYVGSPAKFLKKREPSNL' A
#
# COMPACT_ATOMS: atom_id res chain seq x y z
N SER A 1 15.54 -6.45 0.04
CA SER A 1 14.58 -6.49 1.15
C SER A 1 13.27 -5.85 0.71
N ILE A 2 12.17 -6.12 1.42
CA ILE A 2 10.90 -5.40 1.31
C ILE A 2 10.58 -4.94 2.74
N LEU A 3 10.28 -3.65 2.92
CA LEU A 3 9.91 -3.10 4.22
C LEU A 3 8.41 -2.76 4.21
N ILE A 4 7.68 -3.32 5.16
CA ILE A 4 6.28 -3.00 5.41
C ILE A 4 6.22 -2.44 6.83
N GLU A 5 5.86 -1.17 6.95
CA GLU A 5 5.73 -0.51 8.24
C GLU A 5 4.43 -0.90 8.97
N ASP A 6 4.26 -0.45 10.19
CA ASP A 6 3.11 -0.82 11.03
C ASP A 6 1.77 -0.40 10.39
N GLU A 7 0.69 -1.10 10.75
CA GLU A 7 -0.69 -0.78 10.38
C GLU A 7 -1.00 -0.78 8.87
N CYS A 8 -0.07 -1.27 8.03
CA CYS A 8 -0.32 -1.44 6.61
C CYS A 8 -1.41 -2.51 6.37
N TRP A 9 -2.26 -2.27 5.38
CA TRP A 9 -3.26 -3.24 4.94
C TRP A 9 -3.00 -3.63 3.49
N LEU A 10 -2.42 -4.83 3.30
CA LEU A 10 -2.26 -5.44 1.99
C LEU A 10 -3.41 -6.42 1.76
N ALA A 11 -4.29 -6.11 0.81
CA ALA A 11 -5.39 -7.00 0.47
C ALA A 11 -4.91 -8.25 -0.28
N SER A 12 -5.82 -9.18 -0.54
CA SER A 12 -5.50 -10.45 -1.20
C SER A 12 -4.80 -10.25 -2.56
N ASP A 13 -3.80 -11.08 -2.84
CA ASP A 13 -3.13 -11.15 -4.14
C ASP A 13 -2.38 -9.86 -4.52
N VAL A 14 -1.77 -9.18 -3.55
CA VAL A 14 -0.88 -8.03 -3.80
C VAL A 14 0.54 -8.50 -4.09
N TYR A 15 1.12 -8.02 -5.19
CA TYR A 15 2.54 -8.15 -5.49
C TYR A 15 3.31 -6.90 -5.07
N ILE A 16 4.40 -7.08 -4.32
CA ILE A 16 5.34 -6.01 -3.94
C ILE A 16 6.70 -6.30 -4.56
N ALA A 17 7.22 -5.38 -5.37
CA ALA A 17 8.53 -5.52 -5.99
C ALA A 17 9.67 -5.44 -4.96
N PRO A 18 10.83 -6.09 -5.22
CA PRO A 18 12.01 -5.96 -4.37
C PRO A 18 12.44 -4.49 -4.19
N GLY A 19 12.84 -4.13 -2.96
CA GLY A 19 13.33 -2.80 -2.64
C GLY A 19 12.24 -1.78 -2.30
N VAL A 20 10.96 -2.16 -2.37
CA VAL A 20 9.84 -1.28 -2.01
C VAL A 20 9.69 -1.16 -0.48
N THR A 21 9.48 0.07 -0.02
CA THR A 21 8.96 0.40 1.31
C THR A 21 7.47 0.75 1.21
N VAL A 22 6.65 0.10 2.02
CA VAL A 22 5.25 0.44 2.24
C VAL A 22 5.14 1.23 3.54
N GLY A 23 4.87 2.53 3.43
CA GLY A 23 4.79 3.44 4.58
C GLY A 23 3.62 3.15 5.51
N ARG A 24 3.78 3.50 6.79
CA ARG A 24 2.85 3.21 7.89
C ARG A 24 1.40 3.48 7.53
N GLY A 25 0.53 2.53 7.80
CA GLY A 25 -0.91 2.70 7.60
C GLY A 25 -1.36 2.73 6.13
N ALA A 26 -0.47 2.52 5.16
CA ALA A 26 -0.84 2.46 3.74
C ALA A 26 -1.72 1.25 3.44
N ILE A 27 -2.66 1.43 2.52
CA ILE A 27 -3.60 0.38 2.08
C ILE A 27 -3.30 0.05 0.62
N VAL A 28 -3.15 -1.22 0.28
CA VAL A 28 -3.00 -1.70 -1.08
C VAL A 28 -4.18 -2.61 -1.42
N GLY A 29 -4.99 -2.21 -2.40
CA GLY A 29 -6.17 -2.95 -2.83
C GLY A 29 -5.83 -4.27 -3.50
N ALA A 30 -6.81 -5.18 -3.56
CA ALA A 30 -6.60 -6.54 -4.06
C ALA A 30 -6.08 -6.55 -5.51
N ARG A 31 -5.24 -7.55 -5.84
CA ARG A 31 -4.64 -7.73 -7.18
C ARG A 31 -3.77 -6.57 -7.67
N SER A 32 -3.26 -5.74 -6.78
CA SER A 32 -2.38 -4.62 -7.15
C SER A 32 -0.93 -5.07 -7.29
N SER A 33 -0.17 -4.42 -8.18
CA SER A 33 1.27 -4.66 -8.36
C SER A 33 2.08 -3.40 -8.05
N VAL A 34 2.83 -3.41 -6.95
CA VAL A 34 3.55 -2.26 -6.42
C VAL A 34 5.00 -2.31 -6.87
N PHE A 35 5.42 -1.29 -7.62
CA PHE A 35 6.79 -1.15 -8.13
C PHE A 35 7.55 0.05 -7.56
N ASN A 36 6.89 0.88 -6.74
CA ASN A 36 7.47 2.10 -6.14
C ASN A 36 7.09 2.17 -4.66
N ASN A 37 7.88 2.92 -3.88
CA ASN A 37 7.57 3.19 -2.48
C ASN A 37 6.19 3.84 -2.31
N LEU A 38 5.50 3.46 -1.24
CA LEU A 38 4.17 3.95 -0.90
C LEU A 38 4.26 4.89 0.30
N GLU A 39 3.59 6.02 0.22
CA GLU A 39 3.53 7.00 1.30
C GLU A 39 2.58 6.52 2.41
N ALA A 40 2.88 6.91 3.65
CA ALA A 40 2.09 6.57 4.82
C ALA A 40 0.65 7.11 4.72
N GLY A 41 -0.31 6.33 5.22
CA GLY A 41 -1.72 6.72 5.29
C GLY A 41 -2.42 6.89 3.94
N ASN A 42 -1.85 6.42 2.84
CA ASN A 42 -2.46 6.49 1.51
C ASN A 42 -3.03 5.13 1.06
N ILE A 43 -4.04 5.17 0.19
CA ILE A 43 -4.65 4.01 -0.46
C ILE A 43 -4.14 3.92 -1.90
N TYR A 44 -3.68 2.74 -2.30
CA TYR A 44 -3.15 2.45 -3.63
C TYR A 44 -3.88 1.27 -4.28
N VAL A 45 -4.11 1.35 -5.59
CA VAL A 45 -4.77 0.27 -6.36
C VAL A 45 -4.20 0.14 -7.77
N GLY A 46 -4.34 -1.05 -8.36
CA GLY A 46 -4.07 -1.32 -9.77
C GLY A 46 -2.71 -1.97 -10.05
N SER A 47 -2.43 -2.22 -11.33
CA SER A 47 -1.17 -2.77 -11.81
C SER A 47 -0.69 -1.93 -13.02
N PRO A 48 0.32 -1.05 -12.86
CA PRO A 48 1.02 -0.74 -11.61
C PRO A 48 0.12 0.00 -10.61
N ALA A 49 0.35 -0.21 -9.31
CA ALA A 49 -0.39 0.44 -8.24
C ALA A 49 -0.19 1.96 -8.26
N LYS A 50 -1.28 2.71 -8.19
CA LYS A 50 -1.29 4.18 -8.16
C LYS A 50 -2.04 4.70 -6.95
N PHE A 51 -1.68 5.89 -6.50
CA PHE A 51 -2.41 6.60 -5.46
C PHE A 51 -3.88 6.74 -5.86
N LEU A 52 -4.78 6.33 -4.98
CA LEU A 52 -6.22 6.47 -5.13
C LEU A 52 -6.73 7.66 -4.30
N LYS A 53 -6.47 7.62 -2.99
CA LYS A 53 -6.88 8.66 -2.03
C LYS A 53 -6.14 8.48 -0.72
N LYS A 54 -6.22 9.49 0.16
CA LYS A 54 -5.80 9.35 1.56
C LYS A 54 -6.75 8.42 2.31
N ARG A 55 -6.24 7.69 3.29
CA ARG A 55 -7.03 6.94 4.26
C ARG A 55 -7.69 7.94 5.21
N GLU A 56 -9.02 7.92 5.26
CA GLU A 56 -9.75 8.63 6.31
C GLU A 56 -9.53 7.88 7.65
N PRO A 57 -9.24 8.58 8.75
CA PRO A 57 -9.29 7.97 10.06
C PRO A 57 -10.70 7.41 10.28
N SER A 58 -10.81 6.15 10.69
CA SER A 58 -12.10 5.62 11.13
C SER A 58 -12.48 6.34 12.43
N ASN A 59 -13.58 7.10 12.42
CA ASN A 59 -14.18 7.71 13.61
C ASN A 59 -14.84 6.63 14.51
N LEU A 60 -14.07 5.64 14.94
CA LEU A 60 -14.48 4.67 15.95
C LEU A 60 -14.12 5.16 17.35
#